data_AF-A0A350J3D6-F1
#
_entry.id   AF-A0A350J3D6-F1
#
_cell.length_a   1.000
_cell.length_b   1.000
_cell.length_c   1.000
_cell.angle_alpha   90.00
_cell.angle_beta   90.00
_cell.angle_gamma   90.00
#
_symmetry.space_group_name_H-M   'P 1'
#
loop_
_entity.id
_entity.type
_entity.pdbx_description
1 polymer ?
#
loop_
_entity_poly.entity_id
_entity_poly.type
_entity_poly.pdbx_seq_one_letter_code
_entity_poly.pdbx_strand_id
1 'polypeptide(L)'
;VDTLLDCLNAYADMVPAITAKTDNMRDAAGKGFSTATDLADYLVRKGIAFRDSHEIVGNAVAKCIDLNCDLSELSLETLKTFSDVIDKDVFAILTLEGSVASRNHIGGTAPEQVKQAAAKAGNAIKQR
;
A
#
# COMPACT_ATOMS: atom_id res chain seq x y z
N VAL A 1 -29.93 -26.51 1.73
CA VAL A 1 -28.83 -26.68 2.71
C VAL A 1 -27.64 -27.32 2.03
N ASP A 2 -27.88 -28.33 1.19
CA ASP A 2 -26.86 -29.07 0.43
C ASP A 2 -25.84 -28.18 -0.30
N THR A 3 -26.29 -27.23 -1.13
CA THR A 3 -25.40 -26.31 -1.85
C THR A 3 -24.45 -25.53 -0.94
N LEU A 4 -24.90 -25.13 0.26
CA LEU A 4 -24.04 -24.41 1.21
C LEU A 4 -22.92 -25.31 1.72
N LEU A 5 -23.25 -26.56 2.08
CA LEU A 5 -22.28 -27.53 2.57
C LEU A 5 -21.29 -27.92 1.47
N ASP A 6 -21.79 -28.15 0.25
CA ASP A 6 -20.96 -28.48 -0.90
C ASP A 6 -19.96 -27.36 -1.23
N CYS A 7 -20.43 -26.10 -1.24
CA CYS A 7 -19.54 -24.96 -1.42
C CYS A 7 -18.49 -24.86 -0.31
N LEU A 8 -18.89 -24.98 0.96
CA LEU A 8 -17.94 -24.89 2.08
C LEU A 8 -16.86 -25.97 2.02
N ASN A 9 -17.22 -27.21 1.67
CA ASN A 9 -16.26 -28.29 1.48
C ASN A 9 -15.27 -27.97 0.35
N ALA A 10 -15.77 -27.51 -0.80
CA ALA A 10 -14.92 -27.13 -1.92
C ALA A 10 -13.93 -26.00 -1.55
N TYR A 11 -14.37 -24.97 -0.82
CA TYR A 11 -13.48 -23.89 -0.38
C TYR A 11 -12.49 -24.34 0.70
N ALA A 12 -12.89 -25.23 1.60
CA ALA A 12 -12.01 -25.78 2.64
C ALA A 12 -10.83 -26.55 2.03
N ASP A 13 -11.06 -27.26 0.93
CA ASP A 13 -10.01 -27.96 0.19
C ASP A 13 -9.19 -27.00 -0.70
N MET A 14 -9.85 -26.03 -1.34
CA MET A 14 -9.21 -25.13 -2.29
C MET A 14 -8.26 -24.12 -1.62
N VAL A 15 -8.68 -23.46 -0.54
CA VAL A 15 -7.92 -22.33 0.06
C VAL A 15 -6.51 -22.73 0.51
N PRO A 16 -6.29 -23.87 1.21
CA PRO A 16 -4.95 -24.31 1.58
C PRO A 16 -4.07 -24.71 0.39
N ALA A 17 -4.68 -25.03 -0.76
CA ALA A 17 -3.97 -25.42 -1.98
C ALA A 17 -3.56 -24.21 -2.86
N ILE A 18 -3.92 -22.98 -2.47
CA ILE A 18 -3.53 -21.77 -3.21
C ILE A 18 -2.04 -21.52 -3.07
N THR A 19 -1.35 -21.40 -4.21
CA THR A 19 0.05 -20.95 -4.28
C THR A 19 0.11 -19.51 -4.79
N ALA A 20 0.67 -18.62 -3.97
CA ALA A 20 0.89 -17.24 -4.36
C ALA A 20 2.05 -17.13 -5.39
N LYS A 21 1.83 -16.36 -6.45
CA LYS A 21 2.89 -15.96 -7.39
C LYS A 21 3.50 -14.65 -6.91
N THR A 22 4.31 -14.74 -5.86
CA THR A 22 4.79 -13.57 -5.10
C THR A 22 5.44 -12.49 -5.98
N ASP A 23 6.28 -12.89 -6.93
CA ASP A 23 6.96 -11.95 -7.83
C ASP A 23 5.95 -11.18 -8.69
N ASN A 24 5.02 -11.89 -9.34
CA ASN A 24 3.96 -11.26 -10.13
C ASN A 24 3.08 -10.32 -9.29
N MET A 25 2.79 -10.69 -8.04
CA MET A 25 1.99 -9.87 -7.13
C MET A 25 2.75 -8.61 -6.71
N ARG A 26 4.05 -8.73 -6.44
CA ARG A 26 4.92 -7.60 -6.09
C ARG A 26 5.06 -6.64 -7.27
N ASP A 27 5.32 -7.15 -8.46
CA ASP A 27 5.40 -6.37 -9.69
C ASP A 27 4.09 -5.66 -9.99
N ALA A 28 2.95 -6.32 -9.76
CA ALA A 28 1.63 -5.70 -9.94
C ALA A 28 1.37 -4.59 -8.92
N ALA A 29 1.76 -4.80 -7.65
CA ALA A 29 1.58 -3.80 -6.60
C ALA A 29 2.43 -2.53 -6.83
N GLY A 30 3.63 -2.68 -7.43
CA GLY A 30 4.51 -1.56 -7.75
C GLY A 30 4.09 -0.74 -8.98
N LYS A 31 3.10 -1.18 -9.76
CA LYS A 31 2.67 -0.48 -10.98
C LYS A 31 1.65 0.61 -10.68
N GLY A 32 1.55 1.57 -11.61
CA GLY A 32 0.47 2.56 -11.63
C GLY A 32 0.54 3.61 -10.52
N PHE A 33 1.74 3.93 -10.05
CA PHE A 33 1.97 4.95 -9.02
C PHE A 33 1.20 4.65 -7.71
N SER A 34 1.14 3.38 -7.29
CA SER A 34 0.45 2.96 -6.06
C SER A 34 0.87 3.74 -4.80
N THR A 35 2.10 4.25 -4.77
CA THR A 35 2.65 5.06 -3.66
C THR A 35 2.37 6.56 -3.76
N ALA A 36 1.69 7.04 -4.82
CA ALA A 36 1.36 8.45 -4.98
C ALA A 36 0.50 8.99 -3.83
N THR A 37 -0.45 8.18 -3.34
CA THR A 37 -1.27 8.58 -2.18
C THR A 37 -0.41 8.68 -0.91
N ASP A 38 0.62 7.85 -0.77
CA ASP A 38 1.56 7.95 0.35
C ASP A 38 2.37 9.25 0.32
N LEU A 39 2.75 9.70 -0.88
CA LEU A 39 3.39 11.01 -1.04
C LEU A 39 2.43 12.15 -0.65
N ALA A 40 1.14 12.05 -0.98
CA ALA A 40 0.15 13.05 -0.58
C ALA A 40 0.00 13.09 0.95
N ASP A 41 -0.13 11.92 1.59
CA ASP A 41 -0.21 11.81 3.05
C ASP A 41 1.06 12.35 3.75
N TYR A 42 2.22 12.10 3.16
CA TYR A 42 3.50 12.64 3.62
C TYR A 42 3.51 14.18 3.62
N LEU A 43 3.06 14.80 2.52
CA LEU A 43 2.97 16.27 2.43
C LEU A 43 1.96 16.84 3.42
N VAL A 44 0.82 16.16 3.62
CA VAL A 44 -0.18 16.53 4.63
C VAL A 44 0.41 16.49 6.03
N ARG A 45 1.18 15.44 6.37
CA ARG A 45 1.87 15.33 7.66
C ARG A 45 2.91 16.44 7.88
N LYS A 46 3.45 17.01 6.81
CA LYS A 46 4.34 18.19 6.86
C LYS A 46 3.61 19.54 6.84
N GLY A 47 2.28 19.53 6.91
CA GLY A 47 1.46 20.73 7.09
C GLY A 47 0.86 21.31 5.81
N ILE A 48 1.00 20.64 4.66
CA ILE A 48 0.36 21.06 3.42
C ILE A 48 -1.12 20.63 3.42
N ALA A 49 -2.03 21.49 2.98
CA ALA A 49 -3.44 21.13 2.90
C ALA A 49 -3.63 19.99 1.88
N PHE A 50 -4.55 19.06 2.16
CA PHE A 50 -4.74 17.86 1.32
C PHE A 50 -4.96 18.18 -0.17
N ARG A 51 -5.72 19.25 -0.47
CA ARG A 51 -5.95 19.70 -1.85
C ARG A 51 -4.62 20.03 -2.55
N ASP A 52 -3.78 20.81 -1.90
CA ASP A 52 -2.50 21.25 -2.45
C ASP A 52 -1.53 20.07 -2.54
N SER A 53 -1.49 19.19 -1.53
CA SER A 53 -0.72 17.94 -1.55
C SER A 53 -1.10 17.07 -2.75
N HIS A 54 -2.40 16.92 -3.03
CA HIS A 54 -2.88 16.13 -4.16
C HIS A 54 -2.51 16.76 -5.51
N GLU A 55 -2.53 18.09 -5.62
CA GLU A 55 -2.08 18.81 -6.82
C GLU A 55 -0.57 18.62 -7.06
N ILE A 56 0.25 18.81 -6.01
CA ILE A 56 1.70 18.58 -6.04
C ILE A 56 2.02 17.16 -6.52
N VAL A 57 1.35 16.15 -5.95
CA VAL A 57 1.53 14.75 -6.35
C VAL A 57 1.07 14.51 -7.79
N GLY A 58 -0.05 15.10 -8.21
CA GLY A 58 -0.51 14.99 -9.59
C GLY A 58 0.52 15.49 -10.60
N ASN A 59 1.18 16.61 -10.30
CA ASN A 59 2.26 17.16 -11.11
C ASN A 59 3.50 16.27 -11.11
N ALA A 60 3.86 15.68 -9.96
CA ALA A 60 4.97 14.73 -9.86
C ALA A 60 4.71 13.46 -10.69
N VAL A 61 3.49 12.91 -10.61
CA VAL A 61 3.07 11.75 -11.41
C VAL A 61 3.08 12.07 -12.90
N ALA A 62 2.56 13.23 -13.31
CA ALA A 62 2.62 13.67 -14.71
C ALA A 62 4.07 13.71 -15.22
N LYS A 63 4.99 14.25 -14.42
CA LYS A 63 6.42 14.27 -14.77
C LYS A 63 7.03 12.88 -14.90
N CYS A 64 6.66 11.95 -14.00
CA CYS A 64 7.09 10.56 -14.08
C CYS A 64 6.60 9.87 -15.36
N ILE A 65 5.36 10.12 -15.77
CA ILE A 65 4.81 9.62 -17.03
C ILE A 65 5.64 10.13 -18.21
N ASP A 66 5.95 11.42 -18.25
CA ASP A 66 6.77 12.02 -19.32
C ASP A 66 8.19 11.43 -19.38
N LEU A 67 8.76 11.08 -18.22
CA LEU A 67 10.10 10.50 -18.10
C LEU A 67 10.12 8.97 -18.20
N ASN A 68 8.94 8.34 -18.28
CA ASN A 68 8.77 6.88 -18.20
C ASN A 68 9.51 6.26 -17.00
N CYS A 69 9.30 6.84 -15.82
CA CYS A 69 9.86 6.38 -14.55
C CYS A 69 8.78 6.34 -13.44
N ASP A 70 9.08 5.74 -12.30
CA ASP A 70 8.25 5.74 -11.10
C ASP A 70 8.60 6.91 -10.15
N LEU A 71 7.71 7.25 -9.22
CA LEU A 71 7.97 8.27 -8.19
C LEU A 71 9.21 7.94 -7.35
N SER A 72 9.41 6.66 -7.04
CA SER A 72 10.57 6.18 -6.28
C SER A 72 11.91 6.37 -7.00
N GLU A 73 11.87 6.58 -8.31
CA GLU A 73 13.06 6.77 -9.17
C GLU A 73 13.43 8.25 -9.35
N LEU A 74 12.58 9.19 -8.91
CA LEU A 74 12.90 10.61 -8.95
C LEU A 74 14.00 10.95 -7.92
N SER A 75 14.97 11.77 -8.34
CA SER A 75 15.97 12.30 -7.41
C SER A 75 15.32 13.22 -6.37
N LEU A 76 15.94 13.35 -5.20
CA LEU A 76 15.47 14.28 -4.17
C LEU A 76 15.40 15.72 -4.69
N GLU A 77 16.38 16.11 -5.51
CA GLU A 77 16.41 17.44 -6.14
C GLU A 77 15.17 17.67 -7.00
N THR A 78 14.83 16.71 -7.86
CA THR A 78 13.61 16.76 -8.69
C THR A 78 12.36 16.79 -7.81
N LEU A 79 12.28 15.96 -6.77
CA LEU A 79 11.14 15.95 -5.86
C LEU A 79 10.96 17.32 -5.16
N LYS A 80 12.06 17.95 -4.74
CA LYS A 80 12.04 19.28 -4.11
C LYS A 80 11.53 20.39 -5.03
N THR A 81 11.62 20.21 -6.36
CA THR A 81 11.01 21.18 -7.30
C THR A 81 9.48 21.23 -7.21
N PHE A 82 8.85 20.18 -6.68
CA PHE A 82 7.40 20.15 -6.45
C PHE A 82 7.01 20.69 -5.07
N SER A 83 7.86 20.54 -4.06
CA SER A 83 7.65 21.12 -2.73
C SER A 83 8.92 21.14 -1.89
N ASP A 84 9.24 22.30 -1.30
CA ASP A 84 10.43 22.50 -0.45
C ASP A 84 10.41 21.68 0.84
N VAL A 85 9.23 21.21 1.28
CA VAL A 85 9.10 20.41 2.51
C VAL A 85 9.54 18.96 2.32
N ILE A 86 9.71 18.51 1.06
CA ILE A 86 10.15 17.14 0.76
C ILE A 86 11.63 16.99 1.14
N ASP A 87 11.96 15.93 1.88
CA ASP A 87 13.33 15.62 2.30
C ASP A 87 13.63 14.13 2.09
N LYS A 88 14.85 13.69 2.43
CA LYS A 88 15.35 12.31 2.26
C LYS A 88 14.44 11.25 2.87
N ASP A 89 13.65 11.60 3.88
CA ASP A 89 12.67 10.72 4.53
C ASP A 89 11.54 10.26 3.59
N VAL A 90 11.31 10.95 2.46
CA VAL A 90 10.30 10.57 1.45
C VAL A 90 10.54 9.19 0.84
N PHE A 91 11.80 8.79 0.66
CA PHE A 91 12.13 7.49 0.06
C PHE A 91 11.77 6.32 0.97
N ALA A 92 11.60 6.55 2.28
CA ALA A 92 11.11 5.51 3.18
C ALA A 92 9.63 5.16 2.91
N ILE A 93 8.83 6.10 2.40
CA ILE A 93 7.40 5.89 2.10
C ILE A 93 7.14 5.55 0.63
N LEU A 94 8.06 5.88 -0.29
CA LEU A 94 8.00 5.52 -1.71
C LEU A 94 8.47 4.08 -1.97
N THR A 95 8.10 3.16 -1.08
CA THR A 95 8.34 1.72 -1.23
C THR A 95 7.05 0.96 -0.90
N LEU A 96 6.89 -0.25 -1.45
CA LEU A 96 5.73 -1.09 -1.12
C LEU A 96 5.69 -1.42 0.37
N GLU A 97 6.85 -1.71 0.96
CA GLU A 97 7.00 -1.96 2.39
C GLU A 97 6.61 -0.74 3.22
N GLY A 98 7.11 0.45 2.85
CA GLY A 98 6.80 1.71 3.53
C GLY A 98 5.31 2.05 3.46
N SER A 99 4.71 1.91 2.28
CA SER A 99 3.27 2.11 2.06
C SER A 99 2.43 1.21 2.97
N VAL A 100 2.68 -0.10 2.95
CA VAL A 100 1.95 -1.07 3.78
C VAL A 100 2.19 -0.81 5.27
N ALA A 101 3.44 -0.57 5.68
CA ALA A 101 3.79 -0.32 7.08
C ALA A 101 3.16 0.96 7.65
N SER A 102 2.96 1.99 6.82
CA SER A 102 2.37 3.26 7.25
C SER A 102 0.89 3.16 7.63
N ARG A 103 0.17 2.16 7.11
CA ARG A 103 -1.23 1.86 7.44
C ARG A 103 -1.34 1.09 8.76
N ASN A 104 -0.66 1.57 9.80
CA ASN A 104 -0.62 0.97 11.13
C ASN A 104 -1.68 1.58 12.07
N HIS A 105 -2.93 1.48 11.65
CA HIS A 105 -4.10 1.76 12.49
C HIS A 105 -4.96 0.50 12.59
N ILE A 106 -5.92 0.47 13.51
CA ILE A 106 -6.84 -0.67 13.66
C ILE A 106 -7.49 -0.97 12.30
N GLY A 107 -7.36 -2.22 11.85
CA GLY A 107 -7.88 -2.69 10.57
C GLY A 107 -7.04 -2.34 9.33
N GLY A 108 -5.88 -1.70 9.52
CA GLY A 108 -4.94 -1.39 8.44
C GLY A 108 -4.10 -2.60 7.99
N THR A 109 -3.31 -2.40 6.95
CA THR A 109 -2.54 -3.46 6.26
C THR A 109 -1.12 -3.65 6.80
N ALA A 110 -0.69 -2.85 7.78
CA ALA A 110 0.63 -3.02 8.38
C ALA A 110 0.83 -4.45 8.93
N PRO A 111 2.04 -5.05 8.81
CA PRO A 111 2.26 -6.45 9.19
C PRO A 111 1.79 -6.79 10.62
N GLU A 112 2.01 -5.89 11.57
CA GLU A 112 1.57 -6.08 12.95
C GLU A 112 0.04 -6.05 13.09
N GLN A 113 -0.66 -5.20 12.33
CA GLN A 113 -2.13 -5.17 12.32
C GLN A 113 -2.71 -6.45 11.71
N VAL A 114 -2.11 -6.96 10.63
CA VAL A 114 -2.53 -8.22 9.99
C VAL A 114 -2.31 -9.41 10.93
N LYS A 115 -1.16 -9.48 11.62
CA LYS A 115 -0.90 -10.53 12.63
C LYS A 115 -1.92 -10.48 13.77
N GLN A 116 -2.23 -9.28 14.28
CA GLN A 116 -3.24 -9.10 15.33
C GLN A 116 -4.63 -9.53 14.85
N ALA A 117 -5.02 -9.16 13.62
CA ALA A 117 -6.29 -9.56 13.03
C ALA A 117 -6.40 -11.08 12.86
N ALA A 118 -5.34 -11.73 12.37
CA ALA A 118 -5.28 -13.18 12.23
C ALA A 118 -5.40 -13.91 13.58
N ALA A 119 -4.69 -13.43 14.61
CA ALA A 119 -4.77 -13.98 15.96
C ALA A 119 -6.18 -13.83 16.55
N LYS A 120 -6.80 -12.65 16.38
CA LYS A 120 -8.18 -12.39 16.82
C LYS A 120 -9.18 -13.33 16.14
N ALA A 121 -9.07 -13.51 14.82
CA ALA A 121 -9.91 -14.43 14.07
C ALA A 121 -9.74 -15.88 14.56
N GLY A 122 -8.50 -16.33 14.76
CA GLY A 122 -8.21 -17.66 15.31
C GLY A 122 -8.82 -17.89 16.69
N ASN A 123 -8.79 -16.88 17.58
CA ASN A 123 -9.42 -16.96 18.90
C ASN A 123 -10.95 -17.03 18.81
N ALA A 124 -11.56 -16.26 17.90
CA ALA A 124 -13.01 -16.27 17.72
C ALA A 124 -13.53 -17.62 17.19
N ILE A 125 -12.75 -18.31 16.36
CA ILE A 125 -13.09 -19.66 15.87
C ILE A 125 -13.07 -20.68 17.03
N LYS A 126 -12.08 -20.60 17.93
CA LYS A 126 -11.94 -21.53 19.07
C LYS A 126 -13.01 -21.37 20.16
N GLN A 127 -13.67 -20.21 20.20
CA GLN A 127 -14.72 -19.91 21.18
C GLN A 127 -16.13 -20.34 20.71
N ARG A 128 -16.23 -20.89 19.49
CA ARG A 128 -17.44 -21.50 18.95
C ARG A 128 -17.38 -23.01 19.10
#